data_AF-A0A351KXB7-F1
#
_entry.id   AF-A0A351KXB7-F1
#
_cell.length_a   1.000
_cell.length_b   1.000
_cell.length_c   1.000
_cell.angle_alpha   90.00
_cell.angle_beta   90.00
_cell.angle_gamma   90.00
#
_symmetry.space_group_name_H-M   'P 1'
#
loop_
_entity.id
_entity.type
_entity.pdbx_description
1 polymer ?
#
loop_
_entity_poly.entity_id
_entity_poly.type
_entity_poly.pdbx_seq_one_letter_code
_entity_poly.pdbx_strand_id
1 'polypeptide(L)'
;EYGQVLYRQDGLIEKVYTSNIEPLNAELEHFVNCVRGGNQPSVGGEQALKALRLASLIEQMALDGKVWQQRDLECINPQAVKV
;
A
#
# COMPACT_ATOMS: atom_id res chain seq x y z
N GLU A 1 -50.62 -8.27 9.69
CA GLU A 1 -49.41 -8.67 10.41
C GLU A 1 -48.20 -8.57 9.48
N TYR A 2 -47.02 -8.33 10.07
CA TYR A 2 -45.65 -8.34 9.50
C TYR A 2 -45.23 -7.14 8.61
N GLY A 3 -44.20 -6.36 8.92
CA GLY A 3 -43.21 -6.46 10.00
C GLY A 3 -42.50 -5.11 10.18
N GLN A 4 -42.36 -4.68 11.43
CA GLN A 4 -41.51 -3.56 11.81
C GLN A 4 -40.05 -4.02 11.72
N VAL A 5 -39.29 -3.43 10.79
CA VAL A 5 -37.83 -3.65 10.71
C VAL A 5 -37.21 -2.94 11.91
N LEU A 6 -36.81 -3.72 12.91
CA LEU A 6 -36.01 -3.25 14.03
C LEU A 6 -34.58 -3.00 13.52
N TYR A 7 -34.24 -1.74 13.25
CA TYR A 7 -32.86 -1.34 12.99
C TYR A 7 -32.05 -1.51 14.27
N ARG A 8 -31.30 -2.60 14.37
CA ARG A 8 -30.29 -2.77 15.43
C ARG A 8 -28.97 -2.20 14.93
N GLN A 9 -28.61 -1.05 15.47
CA GLN A 9 -27.42 -0.29 15.09
C GLN A 9 -26.27 -0.61 16.06
N ASP A 10 -25.80 -1.86 16.05
CA ASP A 10 -24.70 -2.32 16.92
C ASP A 10 -23.32 -2.07 16.26
N GLY A 11 -23.09 -0.88 15.72
CA GLY A 11 -21.85 -0.52 15.03
C GLY A 11 -21.17 0.71 15.64
N LEU A 12 -20.14 0.52 16.46
CA LEU A 12 -19.23 1.59 16.85
C LEU A 12 -18.33 1.92 15.64
N ILE A 13 -18.64 3.01 14.94
CA ILE A 13 -17.76 3.53 13.89
C ILE A 13 -16.67 4.34 14.57
N GLU A 14 -15.47 3.78 14.67
CA GLU A 14 -14.28 4.51 15.08
C GLU A 14 -13.93 5.55 14.00
N LYS A 15 -13.96 6.83 14.38
CA LYS A 15 -13.49 7.91 13.51
C LYS A 15 -12.00 8.11 13.75
N VAL A 16 -11.18 7.63 12.83
CA VAL A 16 -9.74 7.90 12.83
C VAL A 16 -9.52 9.33 12.36
N TYR A 17 -9.04 10.18 13.25
CA TYR A 17 -8.61 11.52 12.90
C TYR A 17 -7.14 11.46 12.48
N THR A 18 -6.88 11.66 11.18
CA THR A 18 -5.54 11.92 10.67
C THR A 18 -5.28 13.43 10.67
N SER A 19 -4.01 13.85 10.71
CA SER A 19 -3.66 15.26 10.55
C SER A 19 -4.21 15.79 9.21
N ASN A 20 -4.77 17.01 9.21
CA ASN A 20 -5.28 17.67 8.01
C ASN A 20 -4.16 18.25 7.12
N ILE A 21 -2.95 17.69 7.20
CA ILE A 21 -1.82 18.16 6.40
C ILE A 21 -2.06 17.71 4.97
N GLU A 22 -1.90 18.63 4.02
CA GLU A 22 -2.06 18.32 2.60
C GLU A 22 -0.97 17.32 2.18
N PRO A 23 -1.34 16.12 1.68
CA PRO A 23 -0.38 15.03 1.48
C PRO A 23 0.77 15.37 0.53
N LEU A 24 0.50 16.10 -0.56
CA LEU A 24 1.53 16.43 -1.55
C LEU A 24 2.55 17.41 -0.99
N ASN A 25 2.11 18.46 -0.30
CA ASN A 25 2.98 19.41 0.37
C ASN A 25 3.86 18.72 1.42
N ALA A 26 3.30 17.79 2.21
CA ALA A 26 4.07 17.01 3.18
C ALA A 26 5.16 16.18 2.51
N GLU A 27 4.84 15.54 1.37
CA GLU A 27 5.80 14.73 0.62
C GLU A 27 6.92 15.58 0.01
N LEU A 28 6.59 16.74 -0.57
CA LEU A 28 7.58 17.66 -1.15
C LEU A 28 8.52 18.24 -0.08
N GLU A 29 7.99 18.62 1.09
CA GLU A 29 8.80 19.08 2.21
C GLU A 29 9.75 17.96 2.69
N HIS A 30 9.23 16.75 2.84
CA HIS A 30 10.02 15.58 3.20
C HIS A 30 11.14 15.30 2.18
N PHE A 31 10.84 15.38 0.87
CA PHE A 31 11.82 15.19 -0.19
C PHE A 31 12.97 16.20 -0.09
N VAL A 32 12.66 17.50 0.02
CA VAL A 32 13.67 18.56 0.14
C VAL A 32 14.54 18.37 1.39
N ASN A 33 13.93 18.00 2.52
CA ASN A 33 14.65 17.71 3.76
C ASN A 33 15.60 16.52 3.60
N CYS A 34 15.20 15.47 2.88
CA CYS A 34 16.07 14.34 2.58
C CYS A 34 17.25 14.71 1.69
N VAL A 35 17.01 15.48 0.62
CA VAL A 35 18.06 15.91 -0.31
C VAL A 35 19.10 16.82 0.37
N ARG A 36 18.67 17.64 1.34
CA ARG A 36 19.57 18.51 2.13
C ARG A 36 20.33 17.77 3.24
N GLY A 37 20.15 16.46 3.38
CA GLY A 37 20.81 15.64 4.40
C GLY A 37 20.16 15.72 5.79
N GLY A 38 18.95 16.25 5.89
CA GLY A 38 18.22 16.39 7.15
C GLY A 38 17.60 15.09 7.66
N ASN A 39 17.24 14.16 6.78
CA ASN A 39 16.67 12.84 7.08
C ASN A 39 16.93 11.84 5.93
N GLN A 40 16.82 10.53 6.18
CA GLN A 40 16.77 9.54 5.10
C GLN A 40 15.32 9.30 4.66
N PRO A 41 15.05 9.10 3.36
CA PRO A 41 13.70 8.81 2.90
C PRO A 41 13.23 7.47 3.45
N SER A 42 11.98 7.38 3.88
CA SER A 42 11.39 6.14 4.40
C SER A 42 11.35 5.01 3.36
N VAL A 43 11.41 5.36 2.07
CA VAL A 43 11.50 4.42 0.95
C VAL A 43 12.64 4.80 0.00
N GLY A 44 13.53 3.84 -0.27
CA GLY A 44 14.67 3.99 -1.18
C GLY A 44 14.41 3.43 -2.59
N GLY A 45 15.38 3.63 -3.49
CA GLY A 45 15.28 3.21 -4.90
C GLY A 45 15.04 1.70 -5.09
N GLU A 46 15.67 0.85 -4.27
CA GLU A 46 15.43 -0.60 -4.33
C GLU A 46 14.00 -0.97 -3.96
N GLN A 47 13.44 -0.30 -2.95
CA GLN A 47 12.05 -0.52 -2.53
C GLN A 47 11.09 -0.03 -3.61
N ALA A 48 11.36 1.13 -4.22
CA ALA A 48 10.59 1.65 -5.34
C ALA A 48 10.61 0.69 -6.54
N LEU A 49 11.77 0.13 -6.87
CA LEU A 49 11.90 -0.85 -7.95
C LEU A 49 11.13 -2.15 -7.67
N LYS A 50 11.18 -2.66 -6.44
CA LYS A 50 10.40 -3.83 -6.01
C LYS A 50 8.89 -3.55 -6.11
N ALA A 51 8.45 -2.37 -5.67
CA ALA A 51 7.06 -1.95 -5.77
C ALA A 51 6.59 -1.89 -7.24
N LEU A 52 7.40 -1.30 -8.13
CA LEU A 52 7.07 -1.21 -9.55
C LEU A 52 6.95 -2.60 -10.20
N ARG A 53 7.89 -3.50 -9.93
CA ARG A 53 7.84 -4.89 -10.42
C ARG A 53 6.59 -5.63 -9.94
N LEU A 54 6.25 -5.47 -8.66
CA LEU A 54 5.05 -6.05 -8.08
C LEU A 54 3.78 -5.50 -8.75
N ALA A 55 3.69 -4.18 -8.95
CA ALA A 55 2.55 -3.56 -9.61
C ALA A 55 2.37 -4.07 -11.05
N SER A 56 3.46 -4.17 -11.83
CA SER A 56 3.42 -4.73 -13.18
C SER A 56 2.99 -6.19 -13.19
N LEU A 57 3.45 -7.01 -12.24
CA LEU A 57 3.01 -8.41 -12.14
C LEU A 57 1.50 -8.50 -11.85
N ILE A 58 1.00 -7.70 -10.91
CA ILE A 58 -0.43 -7.62 -10.57
C ILE A 58 -1.26 -7.24 -11.80
N GLU A 59 -0.79 -6.25 -12.56
CA GLU A 59 -1.43 -5.83 -13.81
C GLU A 59 -1.51 -6.99 -14.81
N GLN A 60 -0.40 -7.70 -15.06
CA GLN A 60 -0.38 -8.84 -15.98
C GLN A 60 -1.29 -9.98 -15.51
N MET A 61 -1.32 -10.29 -14.20
CA MET A 61 -2.23 -11.30 -13.66
C MET A 61 -3.69 -10.91 -13.85
N ALA A 62 -4.03 -9.64 -13.63
CA ALA A 62 -5.38 -9.13 -13.83
C ALA A 62 -5.83 -9.21 -15.30
N LEU A 63 -4.90 -8.96 -16.25
CA LEU A 63 -5.17 -9.05 -17.68
C LEU A 63 -5.27 -10.50 -18.17
N ASP A 64 -4.40 -11.39 -17.69
CA ASP A 64 -4.36 -12.80 -18.08
C ASP A 64 -5.40 -13.67 -17.37
N GLY A 65 -6.08 -13.15 -16.34
CA GLY A 65 -6.98 -13.91 -15.47
C GLY A 65 -6.26 -14.99 -14.64
N LYS A 66 -4.95 -14.81 -14.40
CA LYS A 66 -4.12 -15.76 -13.64
C LYS A 66 -4.10 -15.37 -12.16
N VAL A 67 -4.14 -16.36 -11.29
CA VAL A 67 -3.96 -16.18 -9.84
C VAL A 67 -2.48 -16.20 -9.46
N TRP A 68 -2.15 -15.46 -8.38
CA TRP A 68 -0.83 -15.40 -7.79
C TRP A 68 -0.23 -16.77 -7.48
N GLN A 69 1.04 -16.99 -7.82
CA GLN A 69 1.79 -18.21 -7.52
C GLN A 69 3.04 -17.94 -6.69
N GLN A 70 3.51 -18.93 -5.92
CA GLN A 70 4.69 -18.80 -5.06
C GLN A 70 5.98 -18.45 -5.84
N ARG A 71 6.09 -18.93 -7.07
CA ARG A 71 7.15 -18.59 -8.04
C ARG A 71 7.16 -17.10 -8.44
N ASP A 72 6.04 -16.41 -8.32
CA ASP A 72 5.98 -14.96 -8.58
C ASP A 72 6.57 -14.16 -7.41
N LEU A 73 6.75 -14.76 -6.24
CA LEU A 73 7.47 -14.14 -5.12
C LEU A 73 8.99 -14.12 -5.37
N GLU A 74 9.52 -15.13 -6.07
CA GLU A 74 10.94 -15.21 -6.44
C GLU A 74 11.36 -14.06 -7.38
N CYS A 75 10.46 -13.62 -8.28
CA CYS A 75 10.77 -12.55 -9.22
C CYS A 75 10.74 -11.15 -8.58
N ILE A 76 9.99 -10.99 -7.48
CA ILE A 76 9.89 -9.73 -6.72
C ILE A 76 10.95 -9.66 -5.62
N ASN A 77 11.26 -10.78 -4.98
CA ASN A 77 12.31 -10.85 -3.97
C ASN A 77 13.07 -12.20 -4.03
N PRO A 78 14.16 -12.27 -4.81
CA PRO A 78 14.96 -13.49 -4.96
C PRO A 78 15.59 -13.99 -3.65
N GLN A 79 15.68 -13.15 -2.62
CA GLN A 79 16.27 -13.48 -1.33
C GLN A 79 15.24 -13.99 -0.30
N ALA A 80 13.94 -13.80 -0.54
CA ALA A 80 12.88 -14.21 0.42
C ALA A 80 12.56 -15.71 0.39
N VAL A 81 13.08 -16.46 -0.58
CA VAL A 81 12.70 -17.86 -0.84
C VAL A 81 13.74 -18.87 -0.31
N LYS A 82 14.81 -18.40 0.34
CA LYS A 82 15.77 -19.26 1.04
C LYS A 82 15.31 -19.49 2.49
N VAL A 83 14.55 -20.56 2.72
CA VAL A 83 14.30 -21.14 4.06
C VAL A 83 14.76 -22.58 4.04
#